data_AF-Q12765-F1
#
_entry.id   AF-Q12765-F1
#
_cell.length_a   1.000
_cell.length_b   1.000
_cell.length_c   1.000
_cell.angle_alpha   90.00
_cell.angle_beta   90.00
_cell.angle_gamma   90.00
#
_symmetry.space_group_name_H-M   'P 1'
#
loop_
_entity.id
_entity.type
_entity.pdbx_description
1 polymer ?
#
loop_
_entity_poly.entity_id
_entity_poly.type
_entity_poly.pdbx_seq_one_letter_code
_entity_poly.pdbx_strand_id
1 'polypeptide(L)'
;MAAAPPSYCFVAFPPRAKDGLVVFGKNSARPRDEVQEVVYFSAADHEPESKVECTYISIDQVPRTYAIMISRPAWLWGAEMGANEHGVCIANEAINTREPAAEIEALLGMDLVRLGLERGETAKEALDVIVSLLEEHGQGGNYFEDANSCHSFQSAYLIVDRDEAWVLETIGKYWAAEKVTEGVRCICSQLSLTTKMDAEHPELRSYAQSQGWWTGEGEFNFSEVFSPVEDHLDCGAGKDSLEKQEESITVQTMMNTLRDKASGVCIDSEFFLTTASGVSVLPQNRSSPCIHYFTGTPDPSRSIFKPFIFVDDVKLVPKTQSPCFGDDDPAKKEPRFQEKPDRRHELYKAHEWARAIIESDQEQGRKLRSTMLELEKQGLEAMEEILTSSEPLDPAEVGDLFYDCVDTEIKFFK
;
A
#
# COMPACT_ATOMS: atom_id res chain seq x y z
N MET A 1 -7.40 7.18 -20.21
CA MET A 1 -7.19 5.72 -20.06
C MET A 1 -8.13 5.22 -18.98
N ALA A 2 -9.02 4.28 -19.27
CA ALA A 2 -9.96 3.72 -18.28
C ALA A 2 -9.46 2.38 -17.67
N ALA A 3 -8.15 2.25 -17.47
CA ALA A 3 -7.56 1.03 -16.91
C ALA A 3 -7.03 1.31 -15.51
N ALA A 4 -7.45 0.50 -14.55
CA ALA A 4 -6.85 0.46 -13.22
C ALA A 4 -5.35 0.11 -13.34
N PRO A 5 -4.45 0.78 -12.57
CA PRO A 5 -3.04 0.43 -12.59
C PRO A 5 -2.82 -0.97 -11.98
N PRO A 6 -2.12 -1.89 -12.68
CA PRO A 6 -1.92 -3.25 -12.19
C PRO A 6 -1.02 -3.24 -10.95
N SER A 7 -1.53 -3.61 -9.79
CA SER A 7 -0.76 -3.70 -8.55
C SER A 7 -0.90 -5.09 -7.92
N TYR A 8 -0.03 -5.39 -6.95
CA TYR A 8 0.00 -6.68 -6.27
C TYR A 8 0.25 -6.49 -4.77
N CYS A 9 -0.54 -7.19 -3.97
CA CYS A 9 -0.36 -7.33 -2.53
C CYS A 9 -0.31 -8.79 -2.11
N PHE A 10 0.50 -9.08 -1.11
CA PHE A 10 0.73 -10.42 -0.60
C PHE A 10 0.70 -10.42 0.93
N VAL A 11 0.23 -11.50 1.51
CA VAL A 11 0.46 -11.86 2.91
C VAL A 11 0.77 -13.33 3.03
N ALA A 12 1.72 -13.68 3.89
CA ALA A 12 2.04 -15.05 4.27
C ALA A 12 2.03 -15.19 5.79
N PHE A 13 1.28 -16.17 6.28
CA PHE A 13 1.20 -16.52 7.70
C PHE A 13 2.09 -17.72 8.02
N PRO A 14 2.55 -17.89 9.28
CA PRO A 14 3.17 -19.13 9.72
C PRO A 14 2.25 -20.34 9.52
N PRO A 15 2.78 -21.54 9.22
CA PRO A 15 4.19 -21.89 9.07
C PRO A 15 4.74 -21.63 7.66
N ARG A 16 3.94 -21.06 6.75
CA ARG A 16 4.39 -20.72 5.39
C ARG A 16 5.40 -19.59 5.42
N ALA A 17 5.19 -18.59 6.26
CA ALA A 17 6.20 -17.61 6.61
C ALA A 17 7.13 -18.15 7.72
N LYS A 18 8.42 -17.85 7.61
CA LYS A 18 9.49 -18.35 8.48
C LYS A 18 9.40 -17.75 9.89
N ASP A 19 9.94 -18.45 10.89
CA ASP A 19 10.21 -17.96 12.26
C ASP A 19 8.99 -17.43 13.03
N GLY A 20 7.77 -17.88 12.71
CA GLY A 20 6.56 -17.39 13.38
C GLY A 20 6.23 -15.94 13.04
N LEU A 21 6.65 -15.48 11.86
CA LEU A 21 6.40 -14.13 11.35
C LEU A 21 5.18 -14.13 10.41
N VAL A 22 4.38 -13.08 10.43
CA VAL A 22 3.50 -12.71 9.32
C VAL A 22 4.29 -11.78 8.40
N VAL A 23 4.35 -12.09 7.10
CA VAL A 23 5.08 -11.29 6.11
C VAL A 23 4.09 -10.72 5.12
N PHE A 24 4.01 -9.40 5.05
CA PHE A 24 3.14 -8.64 4.16
C PHE A 24 3.97 -7.87 3.13
N GLY A 25 3.49 -7.72 1.90
CA GLY A 25 4.17 -6.93 0.88
C GLY A 25 3.22 -6.32 -0.14
N LYS A 26 3.54 -5.13 -0.62
CA LYS A 26 2.80 -4.44 -1.69
C LYS A 26 3.76 -3.77 -2.68
N ASN A 27 3.43 -3.88 -3.96
CA ASN A 27 3.84 -2.95 -5.01
C ASN A 27 2.70 -1.99 -5.35
N SER A 28 2.97 -0.69 -5.41
CA SER A 28 2.03 0.29 -5.93
C SER A 28 2.46 0.73 -7.32
N ALA A 29 1.73 0.27 -8.33
CA ALA A 29 1.87 0.78 -9.69
C ALA A 29 1.02 2.03 -9.88
N ARG A 30 1.61 3.06 -10.47
CA ARG A 30 1.00 4.37 -10.71
C ARG A 30 1.47 4.93 -12.05
N PRO A 31 0.81 5.97 -12.60
CA PRO A 31 1.38 6.80 -13.65
C PRO A 31 2.87 7.08 -13.42
N ARG A 32 3.70 6.96 -14.47
CA ARG A 32 5.17 6.96 -14.33
C ARG A 32 5.75 8.23 -13.71
N ASP A 33 5.05 9.34 -13.83
CA ASP A 33 5.45 10.64 -13.32
C ASP A 33 4.84 10.97 -11.95
N GLU A 34 4.06 10.05 -11.38
CA GLU A 34 3.46 10.22 -10.06
C GLU A 34 4.40 9.75 -8.96
N VAL A 35 5.05 10.73 -8.32
CA VAL A 35 5.97 10.52 -7.21
C VAL A 35 5.20 9.97 -6.00
N GLN A 36 5.74 8.93 -5.37
CA GLN A 36 5.32 8.51 -4.04
C GLN A 36 6.33 8.93 -2.98
N GLU A 37 5.79 9.39 -1.86
CA GLU A 37 6.55 9.74 -0.66
C GLU A 37 6.29 8.74 0.46
N VAL A 38 7.26 8.67 1.38
CA VAL A 38 7.15 7.86 2.61
C VAL A 38 7.12 8.82 3.78
N VAL A 39 6.04 8.79 4.56
CA VAL A 39 5.73 9.80 5.58
C VAL A 39 5.27 9.14 6.87
N TYR A 40 5.86 9.61 7.98
CA TYR A 40 5.43 9.28 9.33
C TYR A 40 4.51 10.38 9.86
N PHE A 41 3.40 9.98 10.48
CA PHE A 41 2.53 10.84 11.26
C PHE A 41 2.46 10.28 12.68
N SER A 42 2.70 11.12 13.69
CA SER A 42 2.57 10.72 15.09
C SER A 42 1.11 10.53 15.50
N ALA A 43 0.89 9.73 16.54
CA ALA A 43 -0.38 9.69 17.23
C ALA A 43 -0.77 11.10 17.71
N ALA A 44 -2.06 11.40 17.68
CA ALA A 44 -2.57 12.72 18.03
C ALA A 44 -3.94 12.63 18.67
N ASP A 45 -4.19 13.49 19.65
CA ASP A 45 -5.52 13.80 20.16
C ASP A 45 -6.06 15.02 19.41
N HIS A 46 -7.33 14.99 19.03
CA HIS A 46 -7.98 16.02 18.23
C HIS A 46 -9.09 16.71 19.01
N GLU A 47 -9.32 17.99 18.71
CA GLU A 47 -10.38 18.76 19.35
C GLU A 47 -11.77 18.18 19.01
N PRO A 48 -12.74 18.24 19.94
CA PRO A 48 -14.12 17.85 19.66
C PRO A 48 -14.70 18.57 18.44
N GLU A 49 -15.47 17.86 17.62
CA GLU A 49 -16.13 18.39 16.41
C GLU A 49 -15.15 18.91 15.33
N SER A 50 -13.85 18.68 15.49
CA SER A 50 -12.86 18.98 14.45
C SER A 50 -13.09 18.12 13.20
N LYS A 51 -12.61 18.62 12.07
CA LYS A 51 -12.69 17.94 10.76
C LYS A 51 -11.29 17.65 10.25
N VAL A 52 -11.18 16.60 9.45
CA VAL A 52 -9.98 16.27 8.68
C VAL A 52 -10.27 16.47 7.20
N GLU A 53 -9.45 17.30 6.54
CA GLU A 53 -9.47 17.48 5.10
C GLU A 53 -8.74 16.29 4.46
N CYS A 54 -9.50 15.39 3.82
CA CYS A 54 -8.96 14.26 3.07
C CYS A 54 -8.54 14.72 1.66
N THR A 55 -8.53 13.83 0.65
CA THR A 55 -8.06 14.25 -0.68
C THR A 55 -9.03 15.23 -1.36
N TYR A 56 -10.33 14.96 -1.30
CA TYR A 56 -11.34 15.81 -1.94
C TYR A 56 -12.39 16.39 -1.02
N ILE A 57 -12.69 15.71 0.09
CA ILE A 57 -13.73 16.12 1.03
C ILE A 57 -13.19 16.19 2.46
N SER A 58 -13.85 16.97 3.29
CA SER A 58 -13.59 16.98 4.73
C SER A 58 -14.64 16.16 5.47
N ILE A 59 -14.18 15.28 6.35
CA ILE A 59 -15.04 14.42 7.20
C ILE A 59 -14.82 14.76 8.67
N ASP A 60 -15.67 14.24 9.54
CA ASP A 60 -15.50 14.40 10.98
C ASP A 60 -14.26 13.62 11.46
N GLN A 61 -13.46 14.29 12.30
CA GLN A 61 -12.28 13.68 12.88
C GLN A 61 -12.64 12.94 14.17
N VAL A 62 -11.98 11.81 14.40
CA VAL A 62 -12.10 11.06 15.64
C VAL A 62 -11.30 11.73 16.76
N PRO A 63 -11.66 11.55 18.04
CA PRO A 63 -10.94 12.17 19.15
C PRO A 63 -9.44 11.81 19.22
N ARG A 64 -9.05 10.65 18.69
CA ARG A 64 -7.67 10.17 18.70
C ARG A 64 -7.34 9.41 17.44
N THR A 65 -6.14 9.65 16.90
CA THR A 65 -5.56 8.87 15.81
C THR A 65 -4.25 8.21 16.25
N TYR A 66 -3.99 7.01 15.75
CA TYR A 66 -2.74 6.27 15.96
C TYR A 66 -1.61 6.80 15.09
N ALA A 67 -0.36 6.55 15.51
CA ALA A 67 0.81 6.82 14.70
C ALA A 67 0.86 5.88 13.49
N ILE A 68 1.20 6.44 12.33
CA ILE A 68 1.23 5.72 11.06
C ILE A 68 2.51 6.02 10.27
N MET A 69 2.92 5.06 9.45
CA MET A 69 3.98 5.19 8.46
C MET A 69 3.42 4.71 7.11
N ILE A 70 3.33 5.62 6.14
CA ILE A 70 2.61 5.37 4.89
C ILE A 70 3.46 5.67 3.67
N SER A 71 3.16 4.97 2.57
CA SER A 71 3.57 5.32 1.21
C SER A 71 2.36 5.89 0.48
N ARG A 72 2.49 7.09 -0.08
CA ARG A 72 1.39 7.77 -0.77
C ARG A 72 1.86 8.54 -2.00
N PRO A 73 1.03 8.65 -3.06
CA PRO A 73 1.24 9.65 -4.08
C PRO A 73 1.31 11.05 -3.48
N ALA A 74 2.31 11.83 -3.88
CA ALA A 74 2.67 13.08 -3.26
C ALA A 74 1.63 14.21 -3.38
N TRP A 75 0.55 14.00 -4.14
CA TRP A 75 -0.53 14.98 -4.32
C TRP A 75 -1.77 14.69 -3.47
N LEU A 76 -1.95 13.45 -3.00
CA LEU A 76 -3.16 13.04 -2.29
C LEU A 76 -2.95 12.95 -0.78
N TRP A 77 -4.04 12.99 -0.04
CA TRP A 77 -3.99 12.97 1.43
C TRP A 77 -3.80 11.56 2.00
N GLY A 78 -4.50 10.58 1.43
CA GLY A 78 -4.51 9.17 1.82
C GLY A 78 -3.19 8.41 1.60
N ALA A 79 -3.27 7.09 1.41
CA ALA A 79 -2.13 6.20 1.23
C ALA A 79 -2.42 5.04 0.27
N GLU A 80 -1.40 4.61 -0.48
CA GLU A 80 -1.44 3.36 -1.24
C GLU A 80 -1.17 2.15 -0.34
N MET A 81 -0.35 2.35 0.68
CA MET A 81 -0.05 1.36 1.70
C MET A 81 0.50 2.01 2.97
N GLY A 82 0.48 1.27 4.07
CA GLY A 82 1.23 1.62 5.25
C GLY A 82 0.99 0.70 6.41
N ALA A 83 1.46 1.13 7.57
CA ALA A 83 1.25 0.46 8.84
C ALA A 83 1.00 1.47 9.97
N ASN A 84 0.45 1.00 11.08
CA ASN A 84 0.31 1.78 12.31
C ASN A 84 1.08 1.19 13.49
N GLU A 85 1.16 1.93 14.59
CA GLU A 85 1.89 1.54 15.80
C GLU A 85 1.37 0.25 16.48
N HIS A 86 0.14 -0.17 16.17
CA HIS A 86 -0.47 -1.39 16.70
C HIS A 86 -0.15 -2.64 15.86
N GLY A 87 0.59 -2.49 14.76
CA GLY A 87 0.96 -3.59 13.88
C GLY A 87 -0.11 -3.96 12.87
N VAL A 88 -1.04 -3.05 12.57
CA VAL A 88 -1.95 -3.18 11.42
C VAL A 88 -1.24 -2.66 10.18
N CYS A 89 -1.29 -3.43 9.09
CA CYS A 89 -0.84 -3.05 7.76
C CYS A 89 -2.03 -3.02 6.80
N ILE A 90 -2.10 -2.00 5.94
CA ILE A 90 -3.14 -1.92 4.91
C ILE A 90 -2.49 -1.60 3.57
N ALA A 91 -2.96 -2.28 2.54
CA ALA A 91 -2.70 -1.96 1.15
C ALA A 91 -4.02 -1.87 0.39
N ASN A 92 -4.12 -0.94 -0.56
CA ASN A 92 -5.22 -0.94 -1.53
C ASN A 92 -4.82 -1.56 -2.88
N GLU A 93 -5.81 -1.89 -3.68
CA GLU A 93 -5.69 -2.32 -5.06
C GLU A 93 -6.76 -1.61 -5.89
N ALA A 94 -6.38 -1.08 -7.05
CA ALA A 94 -7.33 -0.49 -8.00
C ALA A 94 -8.03 -1.60 -8.77
N ILE A 95 -9.37 -1.60 -8.80
CA ILE A 95 -10.16 -2.64 -9.48
C ILE A 95 -11.21 -2.03 -10.40
N ASN A 96 -11.33 -2.61 -11.59
CA ASN A 96 -12.45 -2.36 -12.48
C ASN A 96 -13.55 -3.40 -12.23
N THR A 97 -14.78 -2.92 -12.01
CA THR A 97 -15.94 -3.78 -11.78
C THR A 97 -17.02 -3.52 -12.81
N ARG A 98 -18.03 -4.38 -12.82
CA ARG A 98 -19.21 -4.25 -13.66
C ARG A 98 -19.99 -2.96 -13.39
N GLU A 99 -20.05 -2.54 -12.13
CA GLU A 99 -20.50 -1.20 -11.75
C GLU A 99 -19.35 -0.20 -11.97
N PRO A 100 -19.54 0.86 -12.78
CA PRO A 100 -18.55 1.91 -12.93
C PRO A 100 -18.29 2.65 -11.61
N ALA A 101 -17.04 3.02 -11.36
CA ALA A 101 -16.69 3.85 -10.21
C ALA A 101 -17.21 5.28 -10.38
N ALA A 102 -17.66 5.89 -9.27
CA ALA A 102 -18.18 7.25 -9.29
C ALA A 102 -17.08 8.27 -9.60
N GLU A 103 -17.36 9.18 -10.54
CA GLU A 103 -16.50 10.34 -10.82
C GLU A 103 -16.75 11.50 -9.84
N ILE A 104 -17.83 11.44 -9.06
CA ILE A 104 -18.16 12.43 -8.05
C ILE A 104 -17.13 12.31 -6.92
N GLU A 105 -16.55 13.45 -6.55
CA GLU A 105 -15.59 13.56 -5.46
C GLU A 105 -16.19 13.08 -4.13
N ALA A 106 -15.51 12.11 -3.53
CA ALA A 106 -15.81 11.54 -2.22
C ALA A 106 -14.47 11.16 -1.56
N LEU A 107 -14.48 10.20 -0.63
CA LEU A 107 -13.22 9.59 -0.18
C LEU A 107 -12.62 8.77 -1.34
N LEU A 108 -11.32 8.89 -1.56
CA LEU A 108 -10.62 7.92 -2.39
C LEU A 108 -10.40 6.61 -1.61
N GLY A 109 -10.21 5.50 -2.32
CA GLY A 109 -9.77 4.27 -1.67
C GLY A 109 -8.48 4.45 -0.85
N MET A 110 -7.57 5.30 -1.32
CA MET A 110 -6.37 5.66 -0.58
C MET A 110 -6.67 6.45 0.70
N ASP A 111 -7.71 7.29 0.72
CA ASP A 111 -8.12 7.99 1.94
C ASP A 111 -8.63 6.98 2.97
N LEU A 112 -9.39 5.98 2.52
CA LEU A 112 -9.87 4.88 3.36
C LEU A 112 -8.72 4.04 3.95
N VAL A 113 -7.63 3.79 3.20
CA VAL A 113 -6.42 3.14 3.74
C VAL A 113 -5.87 3.92 4.93
N ARG A 114 -5.67 5.23 4.77
CA ARG A 114 -5.10 6.07 5.82
C ARG A 114 -6.02 6.15 7.03
N LEU A 115 -7.31 6.37 6.81
CA LEU A 115 -8.31 6.43 7.89
C LEU A 115 -8.41 5.10 8.64
N GLY A 116 -8.35 3.96 7.94
CA GLY A 116 -8.29 2.64 8.57
C GLY A 116 -7.07 2.46 9.48
N LEU A 117 -5.88 2.89 9.01
CA LEU A 117 -4.64 2.84 9.80
C LEU A 117 -4.67 3.77 11.03
N GLU A 118 -5.19 5.00 10.86
CA GLU A 118 -5.26 5.98 11.95
C GLU A 118 -6.28 5.59 13.04
N ARG A 119 -7.23 4.69 12.77
CA ARG A 119 -8.40 4.46 13.63
C ARG A 119 -8.62 3.00 14.07
N GLY A 120 -7.90 2.02 13.53
CA GLY A 120 -8.04 0.60 13.89
C GLY A 120 -6.81 0.02 14.61
N GLU A 121 -6.99 -0.60 15.77
CA GLU A 121 -5.92 -1.29 16.51
C GLU A 121 -5.72 -2.74 16.04
N THR A 122 -6.71 -3.31 15.33
CA THR A 122 -6.65 -4.63 14.70
C THR A 122 -7.04 -4.56 13.23
N ALA A 123 -6.72 -5.60 12.45
CA ALA A 123 -7.15 -5.71 11.05
C ALA A 123 -8.68 -5.68 10.93
N LYS A 124 -9.39 -6.29 11.88
CA LYS A 124 -10.86 -6.27 11.91
C LYS A 124 -11.42 -4.86 12.18
N GLU A 125 -10.86 -4.13 13.13
CA GLU A 125 -11.29 -2.76 13.42
C GLU A 125 -11.00 -1.81 12.27
N ALA A 126 -9.84 -1.95 11.62
CA ALA A 126 -9.52 -1.18 10.43
C ALA A 126 -10.50 -1.45 9.29
N LEU A 127 -10.91 -2.72 9.09
CA LEU A 127 -11.99 -3.07 8.16
C LEU A 127 -13.29 -2.37 8.53
N ASP A 128 -13.69 -2.39 9.81
CA ASP A 128 -14.94 -1.78 10.28
C ASP A 128 -14.95 -0.26 10.08
N VAL A 129 -13.81 0.40 10.32
CA VAL A 129 -13.62 1.82 10.00
C VAL A 129 -13.83 2.08 8.52
N ILE A 130 -13.18 1.30 7.65
CA ILE A 130 -13.25 1.49 6.19
C ILE A 130 -14.69 1.34 5.70
N VAL A 131 -15.38 0.26 6.07
CA VAL A 131 -16.75 0.02 5.59
C VAL A 131 -17.77 1.00 6.16
N SER A 132 -17.56 1.49 7.39
CA SER A 132 -18.42 2.53 7.98
C SER A 132 -18.27 3.87 7.25
N LEU A 133 -17.04 4.28 6.97
CA LEU A 133 -16.76 5.50 6.21
C LEU A 133 -17.22 5.39 4.75
N LEU A 134 -17.10 4.20 4.16
CA LEU A 134 -17.61 3.93 2.82
C LEU A 134 -19.14 4.10 2.75
N GLU A 135 -19.87 3.61 3.74
CA GLU A 135 -21.33 3.77 3.81
C GLU A 135 -21.73 5.24 4.01
N GLU A 136 -21.01 5.97 4.86
CA GLU A 136 -21.35 7.36 5.20
C GLU A 136 -20.97 8.37 4.11
N HIS A 137 -19.78 8.22 3.51
CA HIS A 137 -19.19 9.22 2.61
C HIS A 137 -19.04 8.73 1.17
N GLY A 138 -19.19 7.43 0.91
CA GLY A 138 -18.96 6.84 -0.41
C GLY A 138 -17.49 6.81 -0.81
N GLN A 139 -17.25 6.37 -2.05
CA GLN A 139 -15.94 6.42 -2.69
C GLN A 139 -16.04 6.96 -4.12
N GLY A 140 -15.07 7.76 -4.55
CA GLY A 140 -15.10 8.35 -5.89
C GLY A 140 -14.24 9.59 -6.07
N GLY A 141 -14.16 10.04 -7.32
CA GLY A 141 -13.32 11.14 -7.76
C GLY A 141 -12.22 10.67 -8.70
N ASN A 142 -11.29 11.58 -9.02
CA ASN A 142 -10.18 11.27 -9.91
C ASN A 142 -9.06 10.57 -9.13
N TYR A 143 -8.64 9.39 -9.56
CA TYR A 143 -7.55 8.70 -8.89
C TYR A 143 -6.17 9.13 -9.41
N PHE A 144 -6.07 9.95 -10.45
CA PHE A 144 -4.80 10.47 -10.97
C PHE A 144 -4.74 12.00 -10.92
N GLU A 145 -3.53 12.55 -10.80
CA GLU A 145 -3.25 13.98 -11.01
C GLU A 145 -3.30 14.31 -12.52
N ASP A 146 -4.50 14.27 -13.11
CA ASP A 146 -4.77 14.57 -14.52
C ASP A 146 -6.02 15.45 -14.69
N ALA A 147 -5.85 16.64 -15.26
CA ALA A 147 -6.96 17.55 -15.56
C ALA A 147 -7.77 17.18 -16.81
N ASN A 148 -7.24 16.32 -17.69
CA ASN A 148 -7.85 16.04 -18.99
C ASN A 148 -8.88 14.92 -18.95
N SER A 149 -8.87 14.09 -17.89
CA SER A 149 -9.75 12.93 -17.76
C SER A 149 -9.91 12.56 -16.28
N CYS A 150 -11.12 12.18 -15.90
CA CYS A 150 -11.36 11.56 -14.60
C CYS A 150 -11.06 10.07 -14.69
N HIS A 151 -10.07 9.60 -13.93
CA HIS A 151 -9.69 8.20 -13.87
C HIS A 151 -10.28 7.59 -12.60
N SER A 152 -11.52 7.10 -12.64
CA SER A 152 -12.17 6.47 -11.49
C SER A 152 -12.05 4.95 -11.53
N PHE A 153 -11.81 4.34 -10.37
CA PHE A 153 -11.84 2.89 -10.18
C PHE A 153 -12.37 2.55 -8.78
N GLN A 154 -12.79 1.29 -8.58
CA GLN A 154 -13.13 0.77 -7.26
C GLN A 154 -11.85 0.35 -6.53
N SER A 155 -11.98 0.05 -5.24
CA SER A 155 -10.86 -0.41 -4.43
C SER A 155 -11.08 -1.79 -3.82
N ALA A 156 -10.04 -2.60 -3.82
CA ALA A 156 -9.89 -3.69 -2.86
C ALA A 156 -8.80 -3.37 -1.86
N TYR A 157 -8.78 -4.10 -0.76
CA TYR A 157 -7.85 -3.91 0.33
C TYR A 157 -7.36 -5.26 0.86
N LEU A 158 -6.08 -5.31 1.19
CA LEU A 158 -5.51 -6.33 2.05
C LEU A 158 -5.15 -5.67 3.38
N ILE A 159 -5.87 -6.05 4.43
CA ILE A 159 -5.75 -5.49 5.78
C ILE A 159 -5.21 -6.61 6.66
N VAL A 160 -4.08 -6.40 7.34
CA VAL A 160 -3.31 -7.46 8.00
C VAL A 160 -2.88 -7.04 9.39
N ASP A 161 -2.96 -7.94 10.37
CA ASP A 161 -2.29 -7.83 11.66
C ASP A 161 -1.52 -9.14 11.98
N ARG A 162 -1.15 -9.34 13.25
CA ARG A 162 -0.38 -10.52 13.69
C ARG A 162 -1.18 -11.82 13.67
N ASP A 163 -2.50 -11.74 13.74
CA ASP A 163 -3.39 -12.89 13.94
C ASP A 163 -4.18 -13.23 12.67
N GLU A 164 -4.52 -12.22 11.87
CA GLU A 164 -5.40 -12.38 10.73
C GLU A 164 -5.17 -11.34 9.63
N ALA A 165 -5.68 -11.66 8.45
CA ALA A 165 -5.83 -10.76 7.33
C ALA A 165 -7.28 -10.76 6.85
N TRP A 166 -7.69 -9.63 6.28
CA TRP A 166 -8.95 -9.45 5.61
C TRP A 166 -8.72 -8.99 4.19
N VAL A 167 -9.30 -9.71 3.23
CA VAL A 167 -9.48 -9.23 1.86
C VAL A 167 -10.82 -8.55 1.82
N LEU A 168 -10.86 -7.24 1.58
CA LEU A 168 -12.07 -6.44 1.45
C LEU A 168 -12.17 -5.94 0.00
N GLU A 169 -13.26 -6.26 -0.69
CA GLU A 169 -13.49 -5.83 -2.08
C GLU A 169 -14.77 -5.00 -2.14
N THR A 170 -14.71 -3.84 -2.81
CA THR A 170 -15.80 -2.85 -2.79
C THR A 170 -16.35 -2.57 -4.19
N ILE A 171 -17.65 -2.28 -4.26
CA ILE A 171 -18.40 -1.89 -5.47
C ILE A 171 -19.32 -0.72 -5.09
N GLY A 172 -18.88 0.51 -5.35
CA GLY A 172 -19.58 1.69 -4.86
C GLY A 172 -19.65 1.65 -3.33
N LYS A 173 -20.86 1.68 -2.75
CA LYS A 173 -21.06 1.52 -1.30
C LYS A 173 -21.09 0.06 -0.84
N TYR A 174 -21.28 -0.90 -1.75
CA TYR A 174 -21.39 -2.31 -1.41
C TYR A 174 -20.00 -2.93 -1.26
N TRP A 175 -19.91 -4.01 -0.49
CA TRP A 175 -18.65 -4.67 -0.24
C TRP A 175 -18.84 -6.12 0.21
N ALA A 176 -17.80 -6.92 0.04
CA ALA A 176 -17.65 -8.24 0.65
C ALA A 176 -16.24 -8.40 1.23
N ALA A 177 -16.11 -9.23 2.26
CA ALA A 177 -14.83 -9.48 2.89
C ALA A 177 -14.62 -10.96 3.27
N GLU A 178 -13.40 -11.44 3.12
CA GLU A 178 -12.96 -12.77 3.52
C GLU A 178 -11.84 -12.67 4.56
N LYS A 179 -11.97 -13.46 5.61
CA LYS A 179 -10.94 -13.64 6.64
C LYS A 179 -9.95 -14.73 6.23
N VAL A 180 -8.67 -14.43 6.41
CA VAL A 180 -7.53 -15.32 6.17
C VAL A 180 -6.68 -15.37 7.43
N THR A 181 -6.36 -16.55 7.92
CA THR A 181 -5.55 -16.74 9.16
C THR A 181 -4.35 -17.66 8.94
N GLU A 182 -4.21 -18.23 7.75
CA GLU A 182 -3.16 -19.18 7.43
C GLU A 182 -2.82 -19.13 5.94
N GLY A 183 -1.67 -19.72 5.58
CA GLY A 183 -1.27 -19.86 4.19
C GLY A 183 -0.68 -18.58 3.60
N VAL A 184 -0.83 -18.47 2.28
CA VAL A 184 -0.41 -17.31 1.49
C VAL A 184 -1.63 -16.78 0.76
N ARG A 185 -1.84 -15.47 0.77
CA ARG A 185 -2.88 -14.81 -0.01
C ARG A 185 -2.25 -13.72 -0.86
N CYS A 186 -2.57 -13.74 -2.15
CA CYS A 186 -2.30 -12.67 -3.10
C CYS A 186 -3.62 -11.98 -3.49
N ILE A 187 -3.59 -10.66 -3.57
CA ILE A 187 -4.62 -9.87 -4.27
C ILE A 187 -3.92 -8.99 -5.32
N CYS A 188 -4.67 -8.60 -6.34
CA CYS A 188 -4.21 -7.78 -7.45
C CYS A 188 -5.39 -6.93 -7.96
N SER A 189 -5.24 -6.28 -9.10
CA SER A 189 -6.26 -5.44 -9.75
C SER A 189 -7.46 -6.20 -10.35
N GLN A 190 -7.93 -7.26 -9.69
CA GLN A 190 -9.10 -8.07 -10.02
C GLN A 190 -9.84 -8.53 -8.76
N LEU A 191 -11.14 -8.74 -8.88
CA LEU A 191 -11.93 -9.34 -7.80
C LEU A 191 -11.49 -10.80 -7.58
N SER A 192 -11.25 -11.15 -6.33
CA SER A 192 -10.71 -12.44 -5.89
C SER A 192 -11.66 -13.19 -4.97
N LEU A 193 -12.64 -12.50 -4.35
CA LEU A 193 -13.64 -13.15 -3.52
C LEU A 193 -14.59 -13.98 -4.39
N THR A 194 -14.86 -15.21 -3.98
CA THR A 194 -15.73 -16.13 -4.72
C THR A 194 -16.99 -16.40 -3.91
N THR A 195 -17.18 -17.62 -3.42
CA THR A 195 -18.35 -18.00 -2.62
C THR A 195 -18.11 -17.90 -1.12
N LYS A 196 -16.85 -17.97 -0.68
CA LYS A 196 -16.46 -17.73 0.71
C LYS A 196 -16.38 -16.23 0.98
N MET A 197 -17.29 -15.73 1.80
CA MET A 197 -17.30 -14.38 2.36
C MET A 197 -17.68 -14.48 3.85
N ASP A 198 -16.84 -13.92 4.72
CA ASP A 198 -17.04 -13.94 6.17
C ASP A 198 -17.83 -12.71 6.65
N ALA A 199 -17.85 -11.64 5.85
CA ALA A 199 -18.70 -10.48 6.03
C ALA A 199 -19.10 -9.89 4.67
N GLU A 200 -20.29 -9.28 4.60
CA GLU A 200 -20.79 -8.63 3.39
C GLU A 200 -21.72 -7.47 3.74
N HIS A 201 -21.85 -6.51 2.82
CA HIS A 201 -22.85 -5.45 2.94
C HIS A 201 -24.26 -6.06 2.94
N PRO A 202 -25.17 -5.65 3.85
CA PRO A 202 -26.49 -6.29 4.02
C PRO A 202 -27.36 -6.32 2.76
N GLU A 203 -27.20 -5.32 1.88
CA GLU A 203 -27.94 -5.20 0.62
C GLU A 203 -27.15 -5.68 -0.63
N LEU A 204 -25.95 -6.27 -0.46
CA LEU A 204 -25.08 -6.64 -1.59
C LEU A 204 -25.81 -7.54 -2.61
N ARG A 205 -26.45 -8.60 -2.08
CA ARG A 205 -27.10 -9.62 -2.91
C ARG A 205 -28.40 -9.12 -3.54
N SER A 206 -29.20 -8.37 -2.79
CA SER A 206 -30.43 -7.77 -3.33
C SER A 206 -30.11 -6.73 -4.40
N TYR A 207 -29.02 -5.97 -4.23
CA TYR A 207 -28.51 -5.07 -5.25
C TYR A 207 -28.10 -5.83 -6.52
N ALA A 208 -27.28 -6.88 -6.40
CA ALA A 208 -26.89 -7.72 -7.55
C ALA A 208 -28.09 -8.31 -8.30
N GLN A 209 -29.14 -8.72 -7.58
CA GLN A 209 -30.41 -9.17 -8.19
C GLN A 209 -31.15 -8.04 -8.91
N SER A 210 -31.21 -6.85 -8.30
CA SER A 210 -31.87 -5.69 -8.91
C SER A 210 -31.21 -5.25 -10.22
N GLN A 211 -29.89 -5.45 -10.34
CA GLN A 211 -29.13 -5.20 -11.57
C GLN A 211 -29.23 -6.33 -12.60
N GLY A 212 -29.85 -7.46 -12.24
CA GLY A 212 -29.95 -8.64 -13.09
C GLY A 212 -28.61 -9.39 -13.28
N TRP A 213 -27.62 -9.13 -12.43
CA TRP A 213 -26.30 -9.79 -12.50
C TRP A 213 -26.29 -11.14 -11.79
N TRP A 214 -27.20 -11.33 -10.84
CA TRP A 214 -27.45 -12.61 -10.19
C TRP A 214 -28.95 -12.91 -10.16
N THR A 215 -29.36 -14.11 -10.53
CA THR A 215 -30.79 -14.48 -10.59
C THR A 215 -31.41 -14.74 -9.22
N GLY A 216 -30.59 -14.89 -8.18
CA GLY A 216 -31.02 -15.42 -6.88
C GLY A 216 -31.03 -16.94 -6.80
N GLU A 217 -30.71 -17.62 -7.89
CA GLU A 217 -30.55 -19.08 -7.93
C GLU A 217 -29.07 -19.45 -7.88
N GLY A 218 -28.78 -20.60 -7.25
CA GLY A 218 -27.40 -21.09 -7.08
C GLY A 218 -26.63 -20.41 -5.94
N GLU A 219 -25.37 -20.80 -5.79
CA GLU A 219 -24.45 -20.18 -4.83
C GLU A 219 -24.02 -18.81 -5.34
N PHE A 220 -24.02 -17.80 -4.46
CA PHE A 220 -23.57 -16.46 -4.82
C PHE A 220 -22.05 -16.45 -4.92
N ASN A 221 -21.51 -16.11 -6.09
CA ASN A 221 -20.07 -15.97 -6.34
C ASN A 221 -19.76 -14.50 -6.66
N PHE A 222 -19.05 -13.82 -5.76
CA PHE A 222 -18.85 -12.38 -5.81
C PHE A 222 -18.09 -11.91 -7.06
N SER A 223 -16.91 -12.48 -7.32
CA SER A 223 -16.12 -12.15 -8.51
C SER A 223 -16.85 -12.49 -9.80
N GLU A 224 -17.53 -13.64 -9.91
CA GLU A 224 -18.32 -13.95 -11.11
C GLU A 224 -19.47 -12.96 -11.36
N VAL A 225 -20.10 -12.46 -10.30
CA VAL A 225 -21.25 -11.53 -10.40
C VAL A 225 -20.80 -10.12 -10.76
N PHE A 226 -19.70 -9.63 -10.17
CA PHE A 226 -19.27 -8.24 -10.25
C PHE A 226 -18.06 -7.97 -11.16
N SER A 227 -17.35 -8.99 -11.65
CA SER A 227 -16.26 -8.76 -12.61
C SER A 227 -16.80 -8.29 -13.96
N PRO A 228 -16.05 -7.43 -14.70
CA PRO A 228 -16.38 -7.08 -16.07
C PRO A 228 -16.40 -8.30 -17.01
N VAL A 229 -17.23 -8.25 -18.06
CA VAL A 229 -17.35 -9.36 -19.04
C VAL A 229 -16.06 -9.54 -19.86
N GLU A 230 -15.29 -8.47 -20.06
CA GLU A 230 -14.07 -8.43 -20.87
C GLU A 230 -12.83 -8.14 -20.00
N ASP A 231 -12.69 -8.82 -18.85
CA ASP A 231 -11.47 -8.66 -18.06
C ASP A 231 -10.33 -9.52 -18.63
N HIS A 232 -9.30 -8.84 -19.13
CA HIS A 232 -8.11 -9.42 -19.77
C HIS A 232 -6.86 -9.34 -18.90
N LEU A 233 -6.95 -8.81 -17.69
CA LEU A 233 -5.81 -8.82 -16.77
C LEU A 233 -5.59 -10.26 -16.30
N ASP A 234 -4.36 -10.75 -16.35
CA ASP A 234 -3.99 -12.06 -15.82
C ASP A 234 -3.06 -11.85 -14.62
N CYS A 235 -3.62 -11.97 -13.41
CA CYS A 235 -2.83 -11.98 -12.19
C CYS A 235 -2.14 -13.32 -11.91
N GLY A 236 -2.39 -14.35 -12.74
CA GLY A 236 -2.01 -15.73 -12.48
C GLY A 236 -0.52 -15.92 -12.27
N ALA A 237 0.32 -15.34 -13.12
CA ALA A 237 1.78 -15.46 -13.00
C ALA A 237 2.33 -14.85 -11.70
N GLY A 238 1.83 -13.68 -11.31
CA GLY A 238 2.25 -13.01 -10.07
C GLY A 238 1.75 -13.75 -8.82
N LYS A 239 0.50 -14.22 -8.83
CA LYS A 239 -0.09 -15.02 -7.73
C LYS A 239 0.66 -16.34 -7.52
N ASP A 240 0.94 -17.04 -8.62
CA ASP A 240 1.67 -18.30 -8.63
C ASP A 240 3.09 -18.18 -8.06
N SER A 241 3.72 -17.00 -8.21
CA SER A 241 5.11 -16.77 -7.84
C SER A 241 5.41 -17.05 -6.37
N LEU A 242 4.45 -16.80 -5.46
CA LEU A 242 4.62 -16.97 -4.01
C LEU A 242 3.79 -18.14 -3.46
N GLU A 243 2.57 -18.35 -3.98
CA GLU A 243 1.69 -19.43 -3.51
C GLU A 243 2.28 -20.82 -3.78
N LYS A 244 3.02 -21.00 -4.88
CA LYS A 244 3.61 -22.29 -5.28
C LYS A 244 5.01 -22.55 -4.71
N GLN A 245 5.61 -21.62 -3.97
CA GLN A 245 6.95 -21.82 -3.41
C GLN A 245 6.93 -22.84 -2.27
N GLU A 246 7.75 -23.88 -2.33
CA GLU A 246 7.80 -24.89 -1.26
C GLU A 246 8.56 -24.41 -0.02
N GLU A 247 9.55 -23.55 -0.21
CA GLU A 247 10.36 -22.97 0.88
C GLU A 247 9.55 -22.01 1.75
N SER A 248 10.00 -21.82 3.00
CA SER A 248 9.40 -20.84 3.90
C SER A 248 9.66 -19.41 3.41
N ILE A 249 8.60 -18.60 3.38
CA ILE A 249 8.65 -17.21 2.94
C ILE A 249 9.33 -16.37 4.01
N THR A 250 10.42 -15.72 3.62
CA THR A 250 11.16 -14.75 4.43
C THR A 250 10.86 -13.33 3.96
N VAL A 251 11.31 -12.33 4.74
CA VAL A 251 11.32 -10.93 4.29
C VAL A 251 12.06 -10.77 2.95
N GLN A 252 13.19 -11.46 2.75
CA GLN A 252 13.96 -11.41 1.51
C GLN A 252 13.19 -12.07 0.35
N THR A 253 12.49 -13.18 0.60
CA THR A 253 11.62 -13.83 -0.39
C THR A 253 10.53 -12.87 -0.88
N MET A 254 9.89 -12.16 0.05
CA MET A 254 8.87 -11.15 -0.27
C MET A 254 9.46 -9.99 -1.08
N MET A 255 10.58 -9.42 -0.64
CA MET A 255 11.27 -8.35 -1.36
C MET A 255 11.69 -8.78 -2.78
N ASN A 256 12.17 -10.00 -2.96
CA ASN A 256 12.52 -10.53 -4.28
C ASN A 256 11.28 -10.73 -5.18
N THR A 257 10.16 -11.16 -4.59
CA THR A 257 8.88 -11.28 -5.30
C THR A 257 8.41 -9.91 -5.81
N LEU A 258 8.48 -8.88 -4.95
CA LEU A 258 8.14 -7.50 -5.35
C LEU A 258 9.08 -6.92 -6.42
N ARG A 259 10.28 -7.47 -6.59
CA ARG A 259 11.26 -7.08 -7.64
C ARG A 259 11.06 -7.82 -8.96
N ASP A 260 10.20 -8.82 -9.00
CA ASP A 260 10.10 -9.72 -10.13
C ASP A 260 9.33 -9.10 -11.30
N LYS A 261 10.07 -8.59 -12.28
CA LYS A 261 9.51 -8.09 -13.55
C LYS A 261 9.04 -9.21 -14.47
N ALA A 262 9.59 -10.43 -14.34
CA ALA A 262 9.32 -11.53 -15.25
C ALA A 262 7.94 -12.15 -15.00
N SER A 263 7.52 -12.25 -13.74
CA SER A 263 6.15 -12.66 -13.38
C SER A 263 5.12 -11.54 -13.53
N GLY A 264 5.56 -10.30 -13.78
CA GLY A 264 4.70 -9.12 -13.88
C GLY A 264 4.34 -8.48 -12.54
N VAL A 265 4.92 -8.93 -11.42
CA VAL A 265 4.68 -8.31 -10.09
C VAL A 265 5.30 -6.90 -10.01
N CYS A 266 6.51 -6.73 -10.54
CA CYS A 266 7.13 -5.42 -10.70
C CYS A 266 6.77 -4.82 -12.06
N ILE A 267 5.94 -3.77 -12.06
CA ILE A 267 5.41 -3.14 -13.27
C ILE A 267 6.39 -2.11 -13.82
N ASP A 268 6.68 -2.22 -15.11
CA ASP A 268 7.45 -1.24 -15.87
C ASP A 268 6.95 -1.22 -17.32
N SER A 269 5.82 -0.54 -17.53
CA SER A 269 5.15 -0.39 -18.82
C SER A 269 5.27 1.04 -19.35
N GLU A 270 4.77 1.30 -20.55
CA GLU A 270 4.71 2.66 -21.13
C GLU A 270 3.93 3.65 -20.23
N PHE A 271 2.85 3.18 -19.60
CA PHE A 271 1.91 4.02 -18.87
C PHE A 271 2.07 3.97 -17.35
N PHE A 272 2.37 2.79 -16.83
CA PHE A 272 2.47 2.54 -15.38
C PHE A 272 3.86 2.06 -15.01
N LEU A 273 4.30 2.46 -13.82
CA LEU A 273 5.52 2.05 -13.16
C LEU A 273 5.17 1.64 -11.73
N THR A 274 5.80 0.61 -11.17
CA THR A 274 5.81 0.43 -9.70
C THR A 274 6.55 1.62 -9.08
N THR A 275 5.82 2.59 -8.55
CA THR A 275 6.39 3.85 -8.04
C THR A 275 6.81 3.77 -6.58
N ALA A 276 6.29 2.80 -5.82
CA ALA A 276 6.78 2.45 -4.50
C ALA A 276 6.50 0.98 -4.16
N SER A 277 7.29 0.45 -3.22
CA SER A 277 7.11 -0.88 -2.67
C SER A 277 7.30 -0.85 -1.14
N GLY A 278 6.52 -1.69 -0.45
CA GLY A 278 6.58 -1.84 0.99
C GLY A 278 6.54 -3.32 1.39
N VAL A 279 7.26 -3.67 2.46
CA VAL A 279 7.22 -5.00 3.09
C VAL A 279 7.10 -4.80 4.60
N SER A 280 6.22 -5.53 5.27
CA SER A 280 6.09 -5.52 6.73
C SER A 280 6.30 -6.92 7.29
N VAL A 281 6.94 -6.99 8.45
CA VAL A 281 7.16 -8.21 9.23
C VAL A 281 6.50 -8.03 10.60
N LEU A 282 5.55 -8.89 10.91
CA LEU A 282 4.79 -8.86 12.16
C LEU A 282 5.03 -10.17 12.93
N PRO A 283 5.84 -10.16 13.99
CA PRO A 283 6.11 -11.39 14.75
C PRO A 283 4.86 -11.92 15.48
N GLN A 284 4.71 -13.22 15.68
CA GLN A 284 3.67 -13.73 16.60
C GLN A 284 3.97 -13.38 18.07
N ASN A 285 5.26 -13.22 18.41
CA ASN A 285 5.66 -12.70 19.72
C ASN A 285 5.37 -11.20 19.82
N ARG A 286 4.34 -10.81 20.59
CA ARG A 286 3.94 -9.41 20.79
C ARG A 286 4.97 -8.56 21.52
N SER A 287 5.95 -9.17 22.19
CA SER A 287 7.09 -8.45 22.78
C SER A 287 8.12 -8.02 21.74
N SER A 288 8.13 -8.63 20.54
CA SER A 288 9.01 -8.25 19.44
C SER A 288 8.35 -7.14 18.59
N PRO A 289 9.12 -6.12 18.16
CA PRO A 289 8.58 -5.02 17.36
C PRO A 289 8.12 -5.49 15.98
N CYS A 290 7.15 -4.79 15.40
CA CYS A 290 6.88 -4.89 13.97
C CYS A 290 7.97 -4.11 13.21
N ILE A 291 8.38 -4.60 12.05
CA ILE A 291 9.39 -3.94 11.20
C ILE A 291 8.79 -3.69 9.84
N HIS A 292 8.87 -2.45 9.38
CA HIS A 292 8.28 -1.98 8.13
C HIS A 292 9.37 -1.46 7.21
N TYR A 293 9.39 -1.92 5.97
CA TYR A 293 10.41 -1.58 5.01
C TYR A 293 9.79 -0.86 3.82
N PHE A 294 10.37 0.26 3.42
CA PHE A 294 9.88 1.05 2.29
C PHE A 294 11.00 1.39 1.33
N THR A 295 10.73 1.36 0.02
CA THR A 295 11.69 1.86 -0.97
C THR A 295 11.76 3.38 -0.99
N GLY A 296 10.60 4.04 -0.92
CA GLY A 296 10.45 5.49 -1.14
C GLY A 296 10.96 5.96 -2.51
N THR A 297 11.07 5.04 -3.46
CA THR A 297 11.53 5.26 -4.84
C THR A 297 10.91 4.24 -5.80
N PRO A 298 10.78 4.56 -7.09
CA PRO A 298 10.23 3.65 -8.10
C PRO A 298 11.14 2.47 -8.44
N ASP A 299 10.56 1.45 -9.05
CA ASP A 299 11.24 0.23 -9.51
C ASP A 299 12.05 -0.45 -8.38
N PRO A 300 11.42 -1.28 -7.53
CA PRO A 300 12.11 -1.96 -6.43
C PRO A 300 13.31 -2.80 -6.89
N SER A 301 13.38 -3.21 -8.16
CA SER A 301 14.55 -3.93 -8.70
C SER A 301 15.81 -3.06 -8.80
N ARG A 302 15.64 -1.73 -8.71
CA ARG A 302 16.66 -0.67 -8.74
C ARG A 302 16.68 0.16 -7.45
N SER A 303 15.98 -0.27 -6.41
CA SER A 303 15.90 0.40 -5.12
C SER A 303 16.24 -0.57 -3.98
N ILE A 304 16.52 -0.01 -2.81
CA ILE A 304 16.61 -0.77 -1.57
C ILE A 304 15.43 -0.49 -0.66
N PHE A 305 15.07 -1.48 0.14
CA PHE A 305 14.08 -1.40 1.19
C PHE A 305 14.74 -0.90 2.48
N LYS A 306 14.28 0.24 3.00
CA LYS A 306 14.81 0.82 4.25
C LYS A 306 13.89 0.52 5.42
N PRO A 307 14.42 -0.04 6.52
CA PRO A 307 13.63 -0.41 7.69
C PRO A 307 13.15 0.80 8.49
N PHE A 308 12.02 0.61 9.16
CA PHE A 308 11.36 1.52 10.07
C PHE A 308 10.71 0.70 11.18
N ILE A 309 10.82 1.19 12.42
CA ILE A 309 10.18 0.62 13.60
C ILE A 309 9.49 1.77 14.34
N PHE A 310 8.25 1.55 14.77
CA PHE A 310 7.56 2.51 15.63
C PHE A 310 8.21 2.52 17.02
N VAL A 311 8.79 3.66 17.38
CA VAL A 311 9.34 3.96 18.70
C VAL A 311 9.03 5.42 19.05
N ASP A 312 9.25 5.79 20.31
CA ASP A 312 9.18 7.20 20.70
C ASP A 312 10.26 8.02 19.97
N ASP A 313 9.98 9.30 19.71
CA ASP A 313 10.93 10.27 19.15
C ASP A 313 11.57 9.88 17.79
N VAL A 314 10.82 9.17 16.93
CA VAL A 314 11.21 8.89 15.54
C VAL A 314 11.69 10.15 14.81
N LYS A 315 12.86 10.04 14.18
CA LYS A 315 13.45 11.10 13.37
C LYS A 315 12.73 11.22 12.03
N LEU A 316 12.07 12.36 11.83
CA LEU A 316 11.41 12.67 10.57
C LEU A 316 12.42 12.72 9.40
N VAL A 317 11.97 12.30 8.22
CA VAL A 317 12.80 12.20 7.01
C VAL A 317 12.26 13.08 5.88
N PRO A 318 12.52 14.40 5.89
CA PRO A 318 12.07 15.30 4.82
C PRO A 318 12.58 14.90 3.42
N LYS A 319 13.67 14.12 3.34
CA LYS A 319 14.28 13.66 2.08
C LYS A 319 13.38 12.67 1.30
N THR A 320 12.37 12.09 1.96
CA THR A 320 11.36 11.22 1.36
C THR A 320 10.00 11.91 1.20
N GLN A 321 9.92 13.23 1.38
CA GLN A 321 8.69 14.01 1.32
C GLN A 321 8.74 15.05 0.20
N SER A 322 7.67 15.14 -0.58
CA SER A 322 7.48 16.16 -1.61
C SER A 322 7.51 17.56 -1.00
N PRO A 323 7.92 18.60 -1.77
CA PRO A 323 7.67 19.97 -1.38
C PRO A 323 6.19 20.19 -1.02
N CYS A 324 5.94 20.92 0.07
CA CYS A 324 4.59 21.29 0.48
C CYS A 324 4.14 22.54 -0.27
N PHE A 325 2.99 22.45 -0.95
CA PHE A 325 2.41 23.56 -1.71
C PHE A 325 1.25 24.27 -0.96
N GLY A 326 0.84 23.77 0.21
CA GLY A 326 -0.25 24.37 0.99
C GLY A 326 -1.55 24.50 0.20
N ASP A 327 -2.26 25.62 0.37
CA ASP A 327 -3.48 25.93 -0.38
C ASP A 327 -3.21 26.21 -1.88
N ASP A 328 -1.94 26.40 -2.24
CA ASP A 328 -1.53 26.57 -3.63
C ASP A 328 -1.37 25.24 -4.39
N ASP A 329 -1.52 24.10 -3.72
CA ASP A 329 -1.47 22.79 -4.37
C ASP A 329 -2.57 22.67 -5.45
N PRO A 330 -2.23 22.33 -6.71
CA PRO A 330 -3.23 22.12 -7.76
C PRO A 330 -4.24 21.02 -7.48
N ALA A 331 -3.95 20.11 -6.55
CA ALA A 331 -4.91 19.14 -6.05
C ALA A 331 -6.03 19.79 -5.22
N LYS A 332 -5.79 20.97 -4.63
CA LYS A 332 -6.77 21.72 -3.80
C LYS A 332 -7.50 22.84 -4.54
N LYS A 333 -6.96 23.30 -5.68
CA LYS A 333 -7.56 24.35 -6.51
C LYS A 333 -8.66 23.79 -7.39
N GLU A 334 -9.77 24.51 -7.54
CA GLU A 334 -10.83 24.15 -8.49
C GLU A 334 -10.79 25.04 -9.76
N PRO A 335 -10.87 24.46 -10.97
CA PRO A 335 -10.82 23.03 -11.27
C PRO A 335 -9.45 22.42 -10.93
N ARG A 336 -9.42 21.13 -10.53
CA ARG A 336 -8.20 20.46 -10.06
C ARG A 336 -7.19 20.20 -11.18
N PHE A 337 -5.92 20.07 -10.78
CA PHE A 337 -4.82 19.56 -11.62
C PHE A 337 -4.51 20.35 -12.89
N GLN A 338 -4.92 21.64 -12.95
CA GLN A 338 -4.61 22.51 -14.10
C GLN A 338 -3.11 22.80 -14.24
N GLU A 339 -2.38 22.62 -13.15
CA GLU A 339 -0.92 22.73 -13.08
C GLU A 339 -0.38 21.43 -12.49
N LYS A 340 0.84 21.04 -12.89
CA LYS A 340 1.53 19.87 -12.36
C LYS A 340 2.87 20.31 -11.78
N PRO A 341 2.97 20.51 -10.45
CA PRO A 341 4.18 20.98 -9.83
C PRO A 341 5.23 19.86 -9.74
N ASP A 342 6.51 20.22 -9.56
CA ASP A 342 7.56 19.22 -9.34
C ASP A 342 7.46 18.64 -7.91
N ARG A 343 6.84 17.46 -7.79
CA ARG A 343 6.65 16.73 -6.52
C ARG A 343 7.84 15.88 -6.10
N ARG A 344 8.95 15.91 -6.85
CA ARG A 344 10.10 15.03 -6.58
C ARG A 344 10.88 15.50 -5.35
N HIS A 345 10.94 14.62 -4.36
CA HIS A 345 11.74 14.77 -3.15
C HIS A 345 13.23 14.46 -3.39
N GLU A 346 14.10 14.75 -2.41
CA GLU A 346 15.56 14.63 -2.59
C GLU A 346 16.00 13.21 -2.96
N LEU A 347 15.47 12.20 -2.26
CA LEU A 347 15.75 10.79 -2.55
C LEU A 347 15.31 10.41 -3.98
N TYR A 348 14.14 10.84 -4.42
CA TYR A 348 13.64 10.57 -5.76
C TYR A 348 14.57 11.15 -6.83
N LYS A 349 15.00 12.41 -6.65
CA LYS A 349 15.95 13.08 -7.56
C LYS A 349 17.30 12.35 -7.64
N ALA A 350 17.81 11.89 -6.49
CA ALA A 350 19.04 11.12 -6.44
C ALA A 350 18.88 9.76 -7.15
N HIS A 351 17.75 9.09 -6.96
CA HIS A 351 17.43 7.82 -7.62
C HIS A 351 17.29 7.97 -9.14
N GLU A 352 16.59 9.01 -9.63
CA GLU A 352 16.51 9.31 -11.07
C GLU A 352 17.89 9.53 -11.69
N TRP A 353 18.76 10.28 -11.00
CA TRP A 353 20.13 10.51 -11.45
C TRP A 353 20.93 9.21 -11.49
N ALA A 354 20.84 8.37 -10.46
CA ALA A 354 21.51 7.08 -10.41
C ALA A 354 21.02 6.14 -11.54
N ARG A 355 19.73 6.13 -11.85
CA ARG A 355 19.17 5.38 -12.98
C ARG A 355 19.76 5.81 -14.32
N ALA A 356 19.86 7.12 -14.55
CA ALA A 356 20.46 7.65 -15.77
C ALA A 356 21.93 7.24 -15.91
N ILE A 357 22.69 7.19 -14.81
CA ILE A 357 24.07 6.71 -14.82
C ILE A 357 24.13 5.21 -15.11
N ILE A 358 23.33 4.39 -14.43
CA ILE A 358 23.29 2.93 -14.61
C ILE A 358 22.99 2.56 -16.08
N GLU A 359 22.12 3.33 -16.73
CA GLU A 359 21.79 3.13 -18.16
C GLU A 359 22.93 3.55 -19.10
N SER A 360 23.77 4.50 -18.69
CA SER A 360 24.92 4.96 -19.47
C SER A 360 26.19 4.11 -19.29
N ASP A 361 26.39 3.55 -18.10
CA ASP A 361 27.57 2.76 -17.72
C ASP A 361 27.13 1.49 -16.98
N GLN A 362 27.13 0.37 -17.70
CA GLN A 362 26.72 -0.92 -17.15
C GLN A 362 27.65 -1.42 -16.04
N GLU A 363 28.95 -1.10 -16.06
CA GLU A 363 29.90 -1.57 -15.06
C GLU A 363 29.72 -0.78 -13.76
N GLN A 364 29.70 0.56 -13.86
CA GLN A 364 29.40 1.42 -12.72
C GLN A 364 28.03 1.10 -12.13
N GLY A 365 27.03 0.84 -12.98
CA GLY A 365 25.69 0.49 -12.53
C GLY A 365 25.62 -0.85 -11.81
N ARG A 366 26.34 -1.88 -12.28
CA ARG A 366 26.46 -3.17 -11.55
C ARG A 366 27.15 -3.01 -10.21
N LYS A 367 28.19 -2.19 -10.14
CA LYS A 367 28.91 -1.91 -8.89
C LYS A 367 28.02 -1.20 -7.88
N LEU A 368 27.34 -0.13 -8.30
CA LEU A 368 26.38 0.61 -7.46
C LEU A 368 25.29 -0.32 -6.94
N ARG A 369 24.68 -1.12 -7.82
CA ARG A 369 23.66 -2.11 -7.45
C ARG A 369 24.16 -3.13 -6.43
N SER A 370 25.37 -3.65 -6.63
CA SER A 370 25.97 -4.62 -5.70
C SER A 370 26.19 -4.00 -4.32
N THR A 371 26.71 -2.77 -4.26
CA THR A 371 26.86 -2.02 -3.00
C THR A 371 25.53 -1.78 -2.31
N MET A 372 24.50 -1.37 -3.04
CA MET A 372 23.17 -1.14 -2.49
C MET A 372 22.55 -2.41 -1.90
N LEU A 373 22.62 -3.53 -2.62
CA LEU A 373 22.10 -4.81 -2.12
C LEU A 373 22.87 -5.32 -0.91
N GLU A 374 24.17 -5.06 -0.82
CA GLU A 374 24.97 -5.38 0.37
C GLU A 374 24.53 -4.54 1.58
N LEU A 375 24.21 -3.26 1.39
CA LEU A 375 23.67 -2.41 2.47
C LEU A 375 22.28 -2.87 2.92
N GLU A 376 21.40 -3.24 1.98
CA GLU A 376 20.10 -3.84 2.30
C GLU A 376 20.28 -5.12 3.11
N LYS A 377 21.21 -5.99 2.69
CA LYS A 377 21.51 -7.24 3.40
C LYS A 377 21.99 -7.00 4.83
N GLN A 378 22.90 -6.05 5.04
CA GLN A 378 23.36 -5.68 6.39
C GLN A 378 22.22 -5.12 7.25
N GLY A 379 21.35 -4.31 6.66
CA GLY A 379 20.14 -3.83 7.34
C GLY A 379 19.21 -4.97 7.75
N LEU A 380 18.99 -5.94 6.87
CA LEU A 380 18.17 -7.13 7.16
C LEU A 380 18.76 -7.99 8.28
N GLU A 381 20.08 -8.20 8.29
CA GLU A 381 20.77 -8.95 9.35
C GLU A 381 20.61 -8.26 10.71
N ALA A 382 20.78 -6.93 10.77
CA ALA A 382 20.55 -6.16 12.00
C ALA A 382 19.09 -6.24 12.48
N MET A 383 18.12 -6.22 11.57
CA MET A 383 16.70 -6.39 11.92
C MET A 383 16.38 -7.82 12.40
N GLU A 384 17.03 -8.84 11.85
CA GLU A 384 16.90 -10.23 12.32
C GLU A 384 17.45 -10.39 13.76
N GLU A 385 18.55 -9.71 14.08
CA GLU A 385 19.07 -9.65 15.46
C GLU A 385 18.06 -9.01 16.43
N ILE A 386 17.42 -7.91 16.03
CA ILE A 386 16.36 -7.27 16.84
C ILE A 386 15.16 -8.22 17.05
N LEU A 387 14.73 -8.92 16.00
CA LEU A 387 13.58 -9.84 16.08
C LEU A 387 13.85 -11.04 17.00
N THR A 388 15.10 -11.49 17.07
CA THR A 388 15.53 -12.65 17.86
C THR A 388 16.04 -12.29 19.25
N SER A 389 16.29 -11.01 19.51
CA SER A 389 16.74 -10.51 20.82
C SER A 389 15.66 -10.71 21.89
N SER A 390 16.11 -11.10 23.09
CA SER A 390 15.29 -11.10 24.30
C SER A 390 15.35 -9.78 25.08
N GLU A 391 16.24 -8.87 24.69
CA GLU A 391 16.40 -7.57 25.33
C GLU A 391 15.35 -6.59 24.80
N PRO A 392 14.83 -5.68 25.65
CA PRO A 392 13.93 -4.65 25.20
C PRO A 392 14.65 -3.74 24.19
N LEU A 393 13.96 -3.43 23.08
CA LEU A 393 14.45 -2.51 22.07
C LEU A 393 14.73 -1.13 22.69
N ASP A 394 15.94 -0.61 22.49
CA ASP A 394 16.25 0.78 22.84
C ASP A 394 15.76 1.72 21.71
N PRO A 395 14.79 2.61 21.96
CA PRO A 395 14.35 3.60 20.98
C PRO A 395 15.49 4.42 20.38
N ALA A 396 16.54 4.70 21.16
CA ALA A 396 17.67 5.51 20.70
C ALA A 396 18.53 4.81 19.64
N GLU A 397 18.47 3.48 19.54
CA GLU A 397 19.22 2.71 18.54
C GLU A 397 18.51 2.63 17.17
N VAL A 398 17.19 2.85 17.14
CA VAL A 398 16.39 2.67 15.91
C VAL A 398 15.57 3.89 15.50
N GLY A 399 15.48 4.92 16.35
CA GLY A 399 14.68 6.12 16.07
C GLY A 399 15.12 6.89 14.82
N ASP A 400 16.38 6.76 14.40
CA ASP A 400 16.94 7.36 13.18
C ASP A 400 17.25 6.34 12.07
N LEU A 401 16.88 5.07 12.24
CA LEU A 401 17.17 3.98 11.30
C LEU A 401 16.75 4.30 9.86
N PHE A 402 15.47 4.67 9.65
CA PHE A 402 14.96 5.01 8.33
C PHE A 402 15.67 6.25 7.74
N TYR A 403 15.94 7.25 8.58
CA TYR A 403 16.66 8.46 8.17
C TYR A 403 18.07 8.13 7.69
N ASP A 404 18.81 7.33 8.45
CA ASP A 404 20.20 7.01 8.17
C ASP A 404 20.35 6.15 6.92
N CYS A 405 19.44 5.20 6.69
CA CYS A 405 19.40 4.44 5.45
C CYS A 405 19.09 5.34 4.23
N VAL A 406 18.15 6.29 4.34
CA VAL A 406 17.84 7.26 3.28
C VAL A 406 19.05 8.16 2.99
N ASP A 407 19.69 8.71 4.03
CA ASP A 407 20.84 9.59 3.87
C ASP A 407 22.03 8.85 3.24
N THR A 408 22.25 7.61 3.65
CA THR A 408 23.27 6.72 3.11
C THR A 408 23.01 6.39 1.64
N GLU A 409 21.77 6.03 1.28
CA GLU A 409 21.41 5.75 -0.11
C GLU A 409 21.65 6.97 -1.03
N ILE A 410 21.24 8.18 -0.59
CA ILE A 410 21.49 9.41 -1.35
C ILE A 410 22.98 9.67 -1.55
N LYS A 411 23.82 9.36 -0.56
CA LYS A 411 25.29 9.51 -0.69
C LYS A 411 25.89 8.52 -1.69
N PHE A 412 25.34 7.31 -1.81
CA PHE A 412 25.77 6.35 -2.84
C PHE A 412 25.28 6.72 -4.24
N PHE A 413 24.17 7.46 -4.32
CA PHE A 413 23.66 8.04 -5.56
C PHE A 413 24.29 9.39 -5.93
N LYS A 414 25.35 9.86 -5.29
CA LYS A 414 26.06 11.10 -5.67
C LYS A 414 27.54 10.78 -5.85
#